data_AF-A0A6G2DW97-F1
#
_entry.id   AF-A0A6G2DW97-F1
#
_cell.length_a   1.000
_cell.length_b   1.000
_cell.length_c   1.000
_cell.angle_alpha   90.00
_cell.angle_beta   90.00
_cell.angle_gamma   90.00
#
_symmetry.space_group_name_H-M   'P 1'
#
loop_
_entity.id
_entity.type
_entity.pdbx_description
1 polymer ?
#
loop_
_entity_poly.entity_id
_entity_poly.type
_entity_poly.pdbx_seq_one_letter_code
_entity_poly.pdbx_strand_id
1 'polypeptide(L)'
;VGFVDRKLQRISREVSDEVTFYKLVKDAYHASYGYEYQGDSLLLARENLLATFEDYYLAKTGNQPTLEQKKEIATIISYNVFQMDGLKKSSPYSAKQKQSQQLSLFADELEVQEVEESKTHIKDWKKNRMIGFERLSSEESEMKFDV
;
A
#
# COMPACT_ATOMS: atom_id res chain seq x y z
N VAL A 1 13.31 -9.76 -9.27
CA VAL A 1 12.90 -8.38 -9.63
C VAL A 1 11.55 -8.12 -9.00
N GLY A 2 11.51 -7.34 -7.93
CA GLY A 2 10.31 -6.86 -7.26
C GLY A 2 9.61 -5.72 -8.02
N PHE A 3 8.43 -5.32 -7.56
CA PHE A 3 7.58 -4.37 -8.28
C PHE A 3 8.15 -2.94 -8.34
N VAL A 4 8.96 -2.54 -7.35
CA VAL A 4 9.66 -1.25 -7.35
C VAL A 4 10.99 -1.29 -8.11
N ASP A 5 11.62 -2.47 -8.24
CA ASP A 5 12.98 -2.62 -8.78
C ASP A 5 13.13 -1.97 -10.15
N ARG A 6 12.17 -2.19 -11.06
CA ARG A 6 12.27 -1.64 -12.43
C ARG A 6 12.33 -0.11 -12.44
N LYS A 7 11.64 0.55 -11.50
CA LYS A 7 11.68 2.02 -11.36
C LYS A 7 13.05 2.44 -10.82
N LEU A 8 13.51 1.79 -9.74
CA LEU A 8 14.78 2.10 -9.09
C LEU A 8 15.97 1.86 -10.02
N GLN A 9 16.00 0.75 -10.77
CA GLN A 9 17.03 0.46 -11.78
C GLN A 9 17.13 1.57 -12.83
N ARG A 10 15.99 2.04 -13.34
CA ARG A 10 15.98 3.11 -14.33
C ARG A 10 16.44 4.44 -13.74
N ILE A 11 15.97 4.78 -12.54
CA ILE A 11 16.39 6.01 -11.85
C ILE A 11 17.90 5.97 -11.57
N SER A 12 18.44 4.87 -11.04
CA SER A 12 19.87 4.69 -10.77
C SER A 12 20.73 4.80 -12.02
N ARG A 13 20.23 4.36 -13.18
CA ARG A 13 20.96 4.44 -14.45
C ARG A 13 20.96 5.85 -15.04
N GLU A 14 19.83 6.54 -15.02
CA GLU A 14 19.63 7.79 -15.76
C GLU A 14 19.98 9.05 -14.96
N VAL A 15 19.98 8.97 -13.62
CA VAL A 15 20.23 10.14 -12.75
C VAL A 15 21.59 10.04 -12.11
N SER A 16 22.42 11.07 -12.21
CA SER A 16 23.76 11.09 -11.62
C SER A 16 23.83 11.77 -10.25
N ASP A 17 23.00 12.81 -10.03
CA ASP A 17 22.94 13.59 -8.80
C ASP A 17 22.15 12.87 -7.68
N GLU A 18 22.71 12.86 -6.46
CA GLU A 18 22.13 12.23 -5.28
C GLU A 18 20.80 12.88 -4.85
N VAL A 19 20.66 14.20 -4.97
CA VAL A 19 19.45 14.93 -4.55
C VAL A 19 18.27 14.56 -5.43
N THR A 20 18.46 14.60 -6.75
CA THR A 20 17.47 14.20 -7.76
C THR A 20 17.21 12.71 -7.69
N PHE A 21 18.24 11.89 -7.46
CA PHE A 21 18.09 10.45 -7.27
C PHE A 21 17.14 10.17 -6.11
N TYR A 22 17.42 10.73 -4.92
CA TYR A 22 16.59 10.52 -3.75
C TYR A 22 15.16 11.01 -3.94
N LYS A 23 14.98 12.17 -4.58
CA LYS A 23 13.66 12.70 -4.93
C LYS A 23 12.87 11.73 -5.80
N LEU A 24 13.45 11.22 -6.88
CA LEU A 24 12.77 10.28 -7.79
C LEU A 24 12.53 8.92 -7.15
N VAL A 25 13.42 8.47 -6.27
CA VAL A 25 13.20 7.28 -5.45
C VAL A 25 11.96 7.46 -4.58
N LYS A 26 11.83 8.60 -3.89
CA LYS A 26 10.60 8.90 -3.12
C LYS A 26 9.36 8.89 -3.98
N ASP A 27 9.40 9.53 -5.16
CA ASP A 27 8.28 9.51 -6.11
C ASP A 27 7.94 8.08 -6.57
N ALA A 28 8.95 7.24 -6.79
CA ALA A 28 8.76 5.84 -7.12
C ALA A 28 8.05 5.08 -5.99
N TYR A 29 8.44 5.28 -4.73
CA TYR A 29 7.76 4.68 -3.58
C TYR A 29 6.35 5.22 -3.40
N HIS A 30 6.13 6.54 -3.54
CA HIS A 30 4.79 7.15 -3.48
C HIS A 30 3.82 6.53 -4.49
N ALA A 31 4.30 6.24 -5.70
CA ALA A 31 3.52 5.65 -6.79
C ALA A 31 3.52 4.11 -6.81
N SER A 32 3.88 3.46 -5.70
CA SER A 32 4.04 2.01 -5.60
C SER A 32 3.25 1.50 -4.41
N TYR A 33 2.12 0.85 -4.69
CA TYR A 33 1.22 0.27 -3.69
C TYR A 33 1.22 -1.25 -3.80
N GLY A 34 0.99 -1.93 -2.68
CA GLY A 34 0.85 -3.37 -2.62
C GLY A 34 -0.11 -3.77 -1.50
N TYR A 35 -0.72 -4.94 -1.63
CA TYR A 35 -1.55 -5.49 -0.56
C TYR A 35 -1.25 -6.95 -0.33
N GLU A 36 -1.55 -7.39 0.88
CA GLU A 36 -1.46 -8.79 1.30
C GLU A 36 -2.72 -9.12 2.12
N TYR A 37 -3.20 -10.36 2.05
CA TYR A 37 -4.51 -10.72 2.62
C TYR A 37 -4.41 -11.25 4.06
N GLN A 38 -3.46 -12.12 4.37
CA GLN A 38 -3.38 -12.82 5.67
C GLN A 38 -2.81 -11.94 6.80
N GLY A 39 -1.93 -11.01 6.46
CA GLY A 39 -1.19 -10.10 7.32
C GLY A 39 0.16 -10.62 7.80
N ASP A 40 0.43 -11.93 7.73
CA ASP A 40 1.62 -12.58 8.30
C ASP A 40 2.93 -12.19 7.60
N SER A 41 2.87 -12.03 6.29
CA SER A 41 4.00 -11.70 5.42
C SER A 41 4.16 -10.19 5.22
N LEU A 42 3.24 -9.38 5.76
CA LEU A 42 3.19 -7.93 5.53
C LEU A 42 4.43 -7.23 6.08
N LEU A 43 4.87 -7.62 7.28
CA LEU A 43 6.06 -7.02 7.90
C LEU A 43 7.31 -7.31 7.07
N LEU A 44 7.51 -8.57 6.67
CA LEU A 44 8.63 -8.99 5.84
C LEU A 44 8.63 -8.28 4.48
N ALA A 45 7.47 -8.10 3.86
CA ALA A 45 7.35 -7.37 2.60
C ALA A 45 7.79 -5.90 2.75
N ARG A 46 7.43 -5.24 3.85
CA ARG A 46 7.82 -3.85 4.14
C ARG A 46 9.31 -3.74 4.44
N GLU A 47 9.86 -4.66 5.21
CA GLU A 47 11.30 -4.74 5.50
C GLU A 47 12.11 -4.93 4.22
N ASN A 48 11.70 -5.86 3.36
CA ASN A 48 12.36 -6.10 2.06
C ASN A 48 12.35 -4.85 1.17
N LEU A 49 11.27 -4.08 1.18
CA LEU A 49 11.20 -2.82 0.43
C LEU A 49 12.12 -1.75 0.99
N LEU A 50 12.28 -1.69 2.31
CA LEU A 50 13.21 -0.76 2.94
C LEU A 50 14.66 -1.18 2.66
N ALA A 51 14.98 -2.48 2.78
CA ALA A 51 16.27 -3.04 2.42
C ALA A 51 16.62 -2.76 0.95
N THR A 52 15.65 -2.91 0.04
CA THR A 52 15.81 -2.55 -1.38
C THR A 52 16.21 -1.07 -1.52
N PHE A 53 15.54 -0.16 -0.81
CA PHE A 53 15.92 1.25 -0.83
C PHE A 53 17.38 1.46 -0.39
N GLU A 54 17.79 0.84 0.71
CA GLU A 54 19.15 0.93 1.24
C GLU A 54 20.18 0.40 0.24
N ASP A 55 19.92 -0.74 -0.40
CA ASP A 55 20.80 -1.36 -1.38
C ASP A 55 20.99 -0.45 -2.62
N TYR A 56 19.91 0.08 -3.19
CA TYR A 56 20.01 1.01 -4.33
C TYR A 56 20.66 2.33 -3.94
N TYR A 57 20.41 2.84 -2.73
CA TYR A 57 21.05 4.06 -2.25
C TYR A 57 22.55 3.87 -2.10
N LEU A 58 22.98 2.78 -1.44
CA LEU A 58 24.39 2.43 -1.26
C LEU A 58 25.08 2.22 -2.61
N ALA A 59 24.47 1.46 -3.52
CA ALA A 59 25.03 1.22 -4.84
C ALA A 59 25.16 2.53 -5.65
N LYS A 60 24.28 3.52 -5.41
CA LYS A 60 24.29 4.77 -6.16
C LYS A 60 25.26 5.81 -5.61
N THR A 61 25.30 5.98 -4.29
CA THR A 61 26.02 7.07 -3.63
C THR A 61 27.32 6.62 -2.98
N GLY A 62 27.51 5.30 -2.81
CA GLY A 62 28.61 4.72 -2.04
C GLY A 62 28.44 4.87 -0.52
N ASN A 63 27.35 5.49 -0.05
CA ASN A 63 27.08 5.78 1.36
C ASN A 63 25.74 5.17 1.80
N GLN A 64 25.61 4.95 3.11
CA GLN A 64 24.33 4.56 3.69
C GLN A 64 23.38 5.77 3.76
N PRO A 65 22.06 5.60 3.53
CA PRO A 65 21.11 6.67 3.70
C PRO A 65 21.00 7.07 5.18
N THR A 66 20.68 8.34 5.43
CA THR A 66 20.54 8.86 6.79
C THR A 66 19.32 8.26 7.48
N LEU A 67 19.31 8.32 8.82
CA LEU A 67 18.16 7.85 9.60
C LEU A 67 16.86 8.58 9.23
N GLU A 68 16.95 9.87 8.89
CA GLU A 68 15.79 10.66 8.43
C GLU A 68 15.26 10.14 7.10
N GLN A 69 16.14 9.86 6.15
CA GLN A 69 15.75 9.31 4.85
C GLN A 69 15.12 7.91 4.99
N LYS A 70 15.70 7.05 5.85
CA LYS A 70 15.15 5.72 6.16
C LYS A 70 13.75 5.83 6.77
N LYS A 71 13.56 6.73 7.73
CA LYS A 71 12.24 6.99 8.36
C LYS A 71 11.22 7.51 7.36
N GLU A 72 11.62 8.40 6.46
CA GLU A 72 10.73 8.93 5.41
C GLU A 72 10.25 7.80 4.49
N ILE A 73 11.16 6.98 3.96
CA ILE A 73 10.83 5.84 3.09
C ILE A 73 10.00 4.79 3.84
N ALA A 74 10.36 4.45 5.09
CA ALA A 74 9.60 3.50 5.90
C ALA A 74 8.17 3.99 6.17
N THR A 75 7.97 5.30 6.34
CA THR A 75 6.65 5.91 6.46
C THR A 75 5.86 5.77 5.16
N ILE A 76 6.49 5.96 4.00
CA ILE A 76 5.82 5.76 2.71
C ILE A 76 5.38 4.30 2.55
N ILE A 77 6.29 3.36 2.82
CA ILE A 77 6.04 1.92 2.75
C ILE A 77 4.90 1.50 3.68
N SER A 78 4.82 2.04 4.90
CA SER A 78 3.78 1.67 5.86
C SER A 78 2.37 2.09 5.42
N TYR A 79 2.24 3.20 4.69
CA TYR A 79 0.98 3.62 4.08
C TYR A 79 0.68 2.88 2.77
N ASN A 80 1.70 2.49 2.01
CA ASN A 80 1.52 1.98 0.65
C ASN A 80 1.41 0.45 0.55
N VAL A 81 1.93 -0.27 1.54
CA VAL A 81 1.84 -1.73 1.61
C VAL A 81 0.98 -2.10 2.81
N PHE A 82 -0.24 -2.59 2.58
CA PHE A 82 -1.26 -2.74 3.61
C PHE A 82 -2.04 -4.06 3.47
N GLN A 83 -2.86 -4.39 4.47
CA GLN A 83 -3.69 -5.58 4.42
C GLN A 83 -5.02 -5.29 3.71
N MET A 84 -5.39 -6.11 2.72
CA MET A 84 -6.64 -5.93 1.96
C MET A 84 -7.14 -7.25 1.35
N ASP A 85 -8.44 -7.48 1.35
CA ASP A 85 -9.12 -8.43 0.47
C ASP A 85 -9.24 -7.83 -0.94
N GLY A 86 -8.50 -8.38 -1.90
CA GLY A 86 -8.49 -7.89 -3.28
C GLY A 86 -9.83 -8.02 -4.02
N LEU A 87 -10.71 -8.94 -3.59
CA LEU A 87 -12.03 -9.13 -4.19
C LEU A 87 -13.04 -8.16 -3.61
N LYS A 88 -13.05 -8.01 -2.28
CA LYS A 88 -14.01 -7.16 -1.56
C LYS A 88 -13.56 -5.71 -1.40
N LYS A 89 -12.28 -5.41 -1.64
CA LYS A 89 -11.65 -4.09 -1.40
C LYS A 89 -11.79 -3.63 0.06
N SER A 90 -11.91 -4.58 0.98
CA SER A 90 -12.14 -4.38 2.40
C SER A 90 -10.94 -4.86 3.22
N SER A 91 -10.83 -4.35 4.44
CA SER A 91 -9.80 -4.79 5.37
C SER A 91 -10.21 -6.17 5.90
N PRO A 92 -9.37 -7.21 5.77
CA PRO A 92 -9.69 -8.54 6.27
C PRO A 92 -10.00 -8.51 7.76
N TYR A 93 -10.95 -9.35 8.19
CA TYR A 93 -11.36 -9.49 9.60
C TYR A 93 -11.87 -8.19 10.26
N SER A 94 -12.20 -7.17 9.47
CA SER A 94 -12.74 -5.89 9.98
C SER A 94 -14.23 -5.91 10.28
N ALA A 95 -14.91 -6.98 9.85
CA ALA A 95 -16.29 -7.29 10.19
C ALA A 95 -16.51 -7.14 11.70
N LYS A 96 -17.30 -6.13 12.09
CA LYS A 96 -17.72 -6.00 13.49
C LYS A 96 -18.63 -7.18 13.79
N GLN A 97 -18.14 -8.14 14.58
CA GLN A 97 -19.02 -9.15 15.15
C GLN A 97 -20.13 -8.42 15.90
N LYS A 98 -21.38 -8.66 15.50
CA LYS A 98 -22.53 -8.28 16.32
C LYS A 98 -22.34 -8.88 17.71
N GLN A 99 -22.79 -8.14 18.73
CA GLN A 99 -23.02 -8.71 20.07
C GLN A 99 -23.71 -10.06 19.88
N SER A 100 -23.16 -11.11 20.49
CA SER A 100 -23.67 -12.48 20.38
C SER A 100 -25.19 -12.47 20.54
N GLN A 101 -25.93 -12.61 19.44
CA GLN A 101 -27.37 -12.73 19.51
C GLN A 101 -27.66 -14.13 20.03
N GLN A 102 -28.39 -14.22 21.15
CA GLN A 102 -28.85 -15.49 21.68
C GLN A 102 -29.80 -16.11 20.66
N LEU A 103 -29.41 -17.26 20.11
CA LEU A 103 -30.26 -18.01 19.19
C LEU A 103 -31.49 -18.52 19.96
N SER A 104 -32.68 -18.08 19.55
CA SER A 104 -33.94 -18.61 20.07
C SER A 104 -34.40 -19.75 19.19
N LEU A 105 -34.70 -20.91 19.80
CA LEU A 105 -35.21 -22.10 19.12
C LEU A 105 -36.57 -21.89 18.43
N PHE A 106 -37.28 -20.80 18.76
CA PHE A 106 -38.63 -20.49 18.29
C PHE A 106 -38.72 -19.17 17.50
N ALA A 107 -37.59 -18.63 17.03
CA ALA A 107 -37.61 -17.46 16.16
C ALA A 107 -37.83 -17.89 14.71
N ASP A 108 -38.94 -17.46 14.11
CA ASP A 108 -39.36 -17.86 12.77
C ASP A 108 -38.52 -17.23 11.64
N GLU A 109 -37.70 -16.21 11.92
CA GLU A 109 -36.81 -15.60 10.94
C GLU A 109 -35.42 -15.34 11.52
N LEU A 110 -34.42 -16.03 10.97
CA LEU A 110 -33.02 -15.63 11.11
C LEU A 110 -32.82 -14.40 10.21
N GLU A 111 -32.87 -13.20 10.78
CA GLU A 111 -32.33 -12.01 10.11
C GLU A 111 -30.81 -12.20 9.94
N VAL A 112 -30.40 -12.74 8.79
CA VAL A 112 -29.00 -12.72 8.36
C VAL A 112 -28.68 -11.27 8.00
N GLN A 113 -28.37 -10.46 9.00
CA GLN A 113 -27.84 -9.13 8.75
C GLN A 113 -26.42 -9.29 8.21
N GLU A 114 -26.21 -8.88 6.96
CA GLU A 114 -24.91 -8.87 6.31
C GLU A 114 -23.92 -8.06 7.17
N VAL A 115 -22.79 -8.67 7.50
CA VAL A 115 -21.75 -8.00 8.27
C VAL A 115 -20.99 -7.07 7.34
N GLU A 116 -21.18 -5.76 7.48
CA GLU A 116 -20.41 -4.78 6.71
C GLU A 116 -18.95 -4.78 7.16
N GLU A 117 -18.07 -5.29 6.29
CA GLU A 117 -16.62 -5.13 6.42
C GLU A 117 -16.21 -3.68 6.17
N SER A 118 -15.19 -3.20 6.88
CA SER A 118 -14.68 -1.84 6.68
C SER A 118 -13.87 -1.75 5.39
N LYS A 119 -14.16 -0.72 4.59
CA LYS A 119 -13.44 -0.45 3.34
C LYS A 119 -11.98 -0.08 3.63
N THR A 120 -11.07 -0.57 2.80
CA THR A 120 -9.64 -0.27 2.95
C THR A 120 -9.33 1.13 2.46
N HIS A 121 -8.48 1.84 3.21
CA HIS A 121 -8.06 3.20 2.89
C HIS A 121 -6.59 3.21 2.50
N ILE A 122 -6.24 4.03 1.51
CA ILE A 122 -4.89 4.27 1.04
C ILE A 122 -4.53 5.75 1.11
N LYS A 123 -3.24 6.05 1.16
CA LYS A 123 -2.76 7.43 1.15
C LYS A 123 -2.64 7.95 -0.28
N ASP A 124 -3.36 9.01 -0.62
CA ASP A 124 -3.08 9.83 -1.80
C ASP A 124 -1.98 10.84 -1.44
N TRP A 125 -0.79 10.64 -1.99
CA TRP A 125 0.38 11.49 -1.75
C TRP A 125 0.31 12.84 -2.45
N LYS A 126 -0.47 12.98 -3.54
CA LYS A 126 -0.63 14.25 -4.25
C LYS A 126 -1.55 15.20 -3.47
N LYS A 127 -2.67 14.68 -2.96
CA LYS A 127 -3.66 15.44 -2.18
C LYS A 127 -3.39 15.36 -0.66
N ASN A 128 -2.38 14.61 -0.24
CA ASN A 128 -1.99 14.35 1.14
C ASN A 128 -3.15 13.88 2.06
N ARG A 129 -4.05 13.03 1.56
CA ARG A 129 -5.23 12.56 2.31
C ARG A 129 -5.45 11.06 2.19
N MET A 130 -6.16 10.46 3.14
CA MET A 130 -6.60 9.06 3.02
C MET A 130 -7.84 9.01 2.12
N ILE A 131 -7.85 8.09 1.16
CA ILE A 131 -8.98 7.82 0.26
C ILE A 131 -9.33 6.33 0.34
N GLY A 132 -10.60 5.97 0.13
CA GLY A 132 -10.99 4.57 -0.02
C GLY A 132 -10.38 3.98 -1.29
N PHE A 133 -9.89 2.74 -1.22
CA PHE A 133 -9.27 2.06 -2.36
C PHE A 133 -10.20 1.99 -3.57
N GLU A 134 -11.51 1.89 -3.36
CA GLU A 134 -12.53 1.89 -4.41
C GLU A 134 -12.54 3.15 -5.27
N ARG A 135 -12.06 4.28 -4.74
CA ARG A 135 -12.01 5.55 -5.48
C ARG A 135 -10.93 5.58 -6.55
N LEU A 136 -9.92 4.71 -6.47
CA LEU A 136 -8.91 4.59 -7.52
C LEU A 136 -9.53 4.19 -8.86
N SER A 137 -10.48 3.24 -8.86
CA SER A 137 -11.14 2.80 -10.08
C SER A 137 -12.14 3.82 -10.65
N SER A 138 -12.64 4.77 -9.84
CA SER A 138 -13.64 5.75 -10.28
C SER A 138 -13.05 7.00 -10.93
N GLU A 139 -11.76 7.30 -10.71
CA GLU A 139 -11.09 8.44 -11.37
C GLU A 139 -10.63 8.10 -12.81
N GLU A 140 -10.72 6.84 -13.26
CA GLU A 140 -10.40 6.38 -14.62
C GLU A 140 -11.62 6.41 -15.58
N SER A 141 -12.41 7.49 -15.61
CA SER A 141 -13.53 7.60 -16.56
C SER A 141 -13.12 8.01 -17.98
N GLU A 142 -11.83 8.25 -18.24
CA GLU A 142 -11.28 8.33 -19.59
C GLU A 142 -10.16 7.30 -19.68
N MET A 143 -10.44 6.15 -20.31
CA MET A 143 -9.35 5.29 -20.72
C MET A 143 -8.59 6.01 -21.83
N LYS A 144 -7.26 5.98 -21.79
CA LYS A 144 -6.38 6.57 -22.81
C LYS A 144 -6.61 5.99 -24.24
N PHE A 145 -7.41 4.94 -24.34
CA PHE A 145 -7.74 4.24 -25.58
C PHE A 145 -9.17 4.52 -26.07
N ASP A 146 -9.93 5.36 -25.37
CA ASP A 146 -11.18 5.90 -25.89
C ASP A 146 -10.84 6.98 -26.93
N VAL A 147 -10.60 6.53 -28.16
CA VAL A 147 -10.53 7.36 -29.39
C VAL A 147 -11.71 7.00 -30.26
#